data_AF-A0A7C3RPA3-F1
#
_entry.id   AF-A0A7C3RPA3-F1
#
_cell.length_a   1.000
_cell.length_b   1.000
_cell.length_c   1.000
_cell.angle_alpha   90.00
_cell.angle_beta   90.00
_cell.angle_gamma   90.00
#
_symmetry.space_group_name_H-M   'P 1'
#
loop_
_entity.id
_entity.type
_entity.pdbx_description
1 polymer ?
#
loop_
_entity_poly.entity_id
_entity_poly.type
_entity_poly.pdbx_seq_one_letter_code
_entity_poly.pdbx_strand_id
1 'polypeptide(L)'
;MILEKERKEVMEKLEEWRKKGSFIEKLLNEMENSGEEFWIDTKKRDLEIGVKNIIKGKPNRGRIKIFFHSENKPVIFFYKVSTVPHSIDRFSYGVVLPSLNPEEREVKEWINFLLSGLSPDKRPLNLKRSFPFDIPE
;
A
#
# COMPACT_ATOMS: atom_id res chain seq x y z
N MET A 1 14.18 -7.06 -6.50
CA MET A 1 14.38 -7.97 -7.65
C MET A 1 13.07 -8.73 -7.80
N ILE A 2 12.24 -8.31 -8.76
CA ILE A 2 10.99 -9.01 -9.13
C ILE A 2 11.41 -10.04 -10.19
N LEU A 3 11.08 -11.32 -10.01
CA LEU A 3 11.43 -12.35 -11.01
C LEU A 3 10.72 -12.03 -12.34
N GLU A 4 11.33 -12.34 -13.50
CA GLU A 4 10.78 -11.92 -14.81
C GLU A 4 9.34 -12.38 -15.06
N LYS A 5 8.97 -13.58 -14.59
CA LYS A 5 7.60 -14.09 -14.66
C LYS A 5 6.64 -13.29 -13.77
N GLU A 6 7.07 -12.98 -12.54
CA GLU A 6 6.31 -12.12 -11.62
C GLU A 6 6.15 -10.72 -12.21
N ARG A 7 7.16 -10.21 -12.93
CA ARG A 7 7.10 -8.91 -13.60
C ARG A 7 6.01 -8.86 -14.67
N LYS A 8 5.84 -9.90 -15.47
CA LYS A 8 4.78 -9.95 -16.49
C LYS A 8 3.39 -9.94 -15.85
N GLU A 9 3.17 -10.81 -14.86
CA GLU A 9 1.89 -10.91 -14.14
C GLU A 9 1.53 -9.58 -13.43
N VAL A 10 2.52 -8.92 -12.82
CA VAL A 10 2.36 -7.59 -12.22
C VAL A 10 1.88 -6.58 -13.26
N MET A 11 2.53 -6.53 -14.43
CA MET A 11 2.20 -5.57 -15.49
C MET A 11 0.82 -5.81 -16.08
N GLU A 12 0.43 -7.05 -16.37
CA GLU A 12 -0.90 -7.40 -16.89
C GLU A 12 -2.01 -6.96 -15.91
N LYS A 13 -1.79 -7.17 -14.62
CA LYS A 13 -2.76 -6.79 -13.58
C LYS A 13 -2.86 -5.28 -13.38
N LEU A 14 -1.72 -4.58 -13.39
CA LEU A 14 -1.71 -3.12 -13.35
C LEU A 14 -2.47 -2.54 -14.55
N GLU A 15 -2.30 -3.13 -15.73
CA GLU A 15 -3.01 -2.72 -16.94
C GLU A 15 -4.51 -3.01 -16.88
N GLU A 16 -4.92 -4.16 -16.35
CA GLU A 16 -6.33 -4.46 -16.07
C GLU A 16 -6.94 -3.41 -15.13
N TRP A 17 -6.24 -3.03 -14.07
CA TRP A 17 -6.75 -2.10 -13.08
C TRP A 17 -6.72 -0.64 -13.54
N ARG A 18 -5.78 -0.24 -14.40
CA ARG A 18 -5.77 1.06 -15.08
C ARG A 18 -7.05 1.30 -15.89
N LYS A 19 -7.62 0.25 -16.49
CA LYS A 19 -8.89 0.34 -17.23
C LYS A 19 -10.10 0.64 -16.34
N LYS A 20 -9.99 0.44 -15.02
CA LYS A 20 -11.08 0.70 -14.06
C LYS A 20 -11.13 2.16 -13.60
N GLY A 21 -10.05 2.93 -13.72
CA GLY A 21 -9.98 4.33 -13.32
C GLY A 21 -8.55 4.83 -13.08
N SER A 22 -8.42 6.11 -12.75
CA SER A 22 -7.10 6.78 -12.60
C SER A 22 -6.35 6.41 -11.32
N PHE A 23 -6.94 5.62 -10.42
CA PHE A 23 -6.35 5.28 -9.12
C PHE A 23 -4.95 4.68 -9.22
N ILE A 24 -4.76 3.67 -10.06
CA ILE A 24 -3.46 2.97 -10.20
C ILE A 24 -2.42 3.85 -10.84
N GLU A 25 -2.79 4.63 -11.86
CA GLU A 25 -1.88 5.57 -12.50
C GLU A 25 -1.38 6.64 -11.52
N LYS A 26 -2.29 7.28 -10.77
CA LYS A 26 -1.91 8.25 -9.73
C LYS A 26 -1.01 7.65 -8.66
N LEU A 27 -1.30 6.42 -8.24
CA LEU A 27 -0.47 5.71 -7.27
C LEU A 27 0.95 5.47 -7.78
N LEU A 28 1.09 4.99 -9.01
CA LEU A 28 2.40 4.75 -9.63
C LEU A 28 3.17 6.05 -9.83
N ASN A 29 2.50 7.11 -10.27
CA ASN A 29 3.12 8.43 -10.44
C ASN A 29 3.63 8.99 -9.10
N GLU A 30 2.86 8.85 -8.02
CA GLU A 30 3.31 9.32 -6.70
C GLU A 30 4.47 8.47 -6.14
N MET A 31 4.48 7.15 -6.41
CA MET A 31 5.62 6.29 -6.08
C MET A 31 6.89 6.76 -6.81
N GLU A 32 6.80 7.05 -8.11
CA GLU A 32 7.91 7.57 -8.90
C GLU A 32 8.39 8.94 -8.40
N ASN A 33 7.46 9.85 -8.14
CA ASN A 33 7.74 11.20 -7.64
C ASN A 33 8.39 11.22 -6.25
N SER A 34 8.21 10.17 -5.45
CA SER A 34 8.80 10.11 -4.11
C SER A 34 10.32 9.89 -4.10
N GLY A 35 10.90 9.43 -5.22
CA GLY A 35 12.34 9.13 -5.32
C GLY A 35 12.80 7.88 -4.55
N GLU A 36 11.87 7.12 -3.98
CA GLU A 36 12.15 5.92 -3.18
C GLU A 36 12.03 4.63 -4.00
N GLU A 37 12.77 3.59 -3.62
CA GLU A 37 12.68 2.31 -4.33
C GLU A 37 11.54 1.45 -3.77
N PHE A 38 10.56 1.13 -4.61
CA PHE A 38 9.43 0.26 -4.29
C PHE A 38 9.60 -1.14 -4.87
N TRP A 39 8.89 -2.08 -4.27
CA TRP A 39 8.60 -3.37 -4.89
C TRP A 39 7.09 -3.59 -4.91
N ILE A 40 6.63 -4.28 -5.94
CA ILE A 40 5.24 -4.67 -6.14
C ILE A 40 5.22 -6.18 -6.31
N ASP A 41 4.31 -6.84 -5.61
CA ASP A 41 4.04 -8.27 -5.73
C ASP A 41 2.56 -8.48 -6.03
N THR A 42 2.24 -9.38 -6.94
CA THR A 42 0.86 -9.75 -7.31
C THR A 42 0.59 -11.19 -6.96
N LYS A 43 0.72 -11.54 -5.68
CA LYS A 43 0.25 -12.83 -5.18
C LYS A 43 -1.28 -12.86 -5.15
N LYS A 44 -1.89 -13.81 -5.87
CA LYS A 44 -3.35 -14.04 -5.90
C LYS A 44 -4.13 -12.84 -6.48
N ARG A 45 -5.33 -12.57 -5.93
CA ARG A 45 -6.25 -11.50 -6.38
C ARG A 45 -5.87 -10.10 -5.90
N ASP A 46 -4.79 -9.95 -5.14
CA ASP A 46 -4.35 -8.67 -4.57
C ASP A 46 -2.99 -8.19 -5.11
N LEU A 47 -2.68 -6.93 -4.84
CA LEU A 47 -1.41 -6.28 -5.16
C LEU A 47 -0.82 -5.80 -3.84
N GLU A 48 0.39 -6.25 -3.52
CA GLU A 48 1.13 -5.83 -2.34
C GLU A 48 2.27 -4.90 -2.74
N ILE A 49 2.41 -3.78 -2.02
CA ILE A 49 3.45 -2.77 -2.24
C ILE A 49 4.26 -2.63 -0.96
N GLY A 50 5.57 -2.63 -1.11
CA GLY A 50 6.49 -2.21 -0.06
C GLY A 50 7.52 -1.21 -0.60
N VAL A 51 8.15 -0.50 0.33
CA VAL A 51 9.24 0.44 0.05
C VAL A 51 10.51 -0.04 0.76
N LYS A 52 11.67 0.22 0.16
CA LYS A 52 12.98 -0.24 0.64
C LYS A 52 13.71 0.75 1.55
N ASN A 53 13.09 1.88 1.85
CA ASN A 53 13.70 2.91 2.69
C ASN A 53 13.94 2.44 4.14
N ILE A 54 14.74 3.21 4.88
CA ILE A 54 15.14 2.91 6.26
C ILE A 54 14.38 3.82 7.23
N ILE A 55 13.75 3.22 8.24
CA ILE A 55 13.02 3.91 9.32
C ILE A 55 13.75 3.66 10.63
N LYS A 56 14.31 4.71 11.25
CA LYS A 56 15.03 4.64 12.52
C LYS A 56 16.12 3.54 12.53
N GLY A 57 16.91 3.48 11.46
CA GLY A 57 18.01 2.51 11.30
C GLY A 57 17.58 1.08 10.96
N LYS A 58 16.28 0.82 10.71
CA LYS A 58 15.76 -0.51 10.35
C LYS A 58 15.02 -0.47 9.01
N PRO A 59 14.98 -1.57 8.24
CA PRO A 59 14.19 -1.63 7.02
C PRO A 59 12.72 -1.29 7.25
N ASN A 60 12.10 -0.55 6.32
CA ASN A 60 10.69 -0.24 6.40
C ASN A 60 9.84 -1.52 6.32
N ARG A 61 9.02 -1.71 7.35
CA ARG A 61 8.11 -2.86 7.49
C ARG A 61 6.68 -2.55 7.06
N GLY A 62 6.37 -1.29 6.77
CA GLY A 62 5.08 -0.85 6.27
C GLY A 62 4.81 -1.46 4.89
N ARG A 63 3.59 -1.95 4.71
CA ARG A 63 3.10 -2.50 3.45
C ARG A 63 1.72 -1.94 3.16
N ILE A 64 1.44 -1.82 1.87
CA ILE A 64 0.11 -1.59 1.34
C ILE A 64 -0.34 -2.88 0.67
N LYS A 65 -1.58 -3.30 0.93
CA LYS A 65 -2.25 -4.35 0.18
C LYS A 65 -3.52 -3.81 -0.46
N ILE A 66 -3.60 -3.92 -1.78
CA ILE A 66 -4.67 -3.41 -2.61
C ILE A 66 -5.45 -4.58 -3.20
N PHE A 67 -6.77 -4.53 -3.15
CA PHE A 67 -7.62 -5.44 -3.89
C PHE A 67 -8.94 -4.75 -4.24
N PHE A 68 -9.66 -5.30 -5.21
CA PHE A 68 -10.99 -4.83 -5.56
C PHE A 68 -12.03 -5.70 -4.84
N HIS A 69 -12.86 -5.08 -4.01
CA HIS A 69 -14.05 -5.70 -3.44
C HIS A 69 -15.21 -5.47 -4.41
N SER A 70 -15.76 -6.51 -5.03
CA SER A 70 -16.59 -6.40 -6.25
C SER A 70 -15.85 -5.69 -7.40
N GLU A 71 -16.46 -5.57 -8.59
CA GLU A 71 -15.71 -5.15 -9.78
C GLU A 71 -15.11 -3.73 -9.74
N ASN A 72 -15.61 -2.84 -8.86
CA ASN A 72 -15.36 -1.40 -8.97
C ASN A 72 -15.07 -0.68 -7.64
N LYS A 73 -14.76 -1.39 -6.54
CA LYS A 73 -14.40 -0.74 -5.27
C LYS A 73 -13.01 -1.15 -4.81
N PRO A 74 -11.98 -0.32 -5.09
CA PRO A 74 -10.65 -0.58 -4.56
C PRO A 74 -10.67 -0.49 -3.02
N VAL A 75 -9.87 -1.34 -2.39
CA VAL A 75 -9.67 -1.40 -0.95
C VAL A 75 -8.17 -1.45 -0.71
N ILE A 76 -7.67 -0.55 0.14
CA ILE A 76 -6.24 -0.45 0.46
C ILE A 76 -6.07 -0.67 1.95
N PHE A 77 -5.37 -1.75 2.31
CA PHE A 77 -4.99 -2.05 3.68
C PHE A 77 -3.55 -1.63 3.95
N PHE A 78 -3.34 -0.94 5.06
CA PHE A 78 -2.01 -0.61 5.58
C PHE A 78 -1.67 -1.54 6.75
N TYR A 79 -0.50 -2.15 6.72
CA TYR A 79 -0.05 -3.01 7.82
C TYR A 79 1.47 -3.05 7.94
N LYS A 80 1.96 -3.50 9.09
CA LYS A 80 3.38 -3.88 9.27
C LYS A 80 3.54 -5.39 9.27
N VAL A 81 4.59 -5.85 8.62
CA VAL A 81 5.07 -7.22 8.78
C VAL A 81 5.74 -7.40 10.14
N SER A 82 5.51 -8.56 10.77
CA SER A 82 6.16 -8.95 12.01
C SER A 82 7.69 -9.04 11.84
N THR A 83 8.42 -8.75 12.92
CA THR A 83 9.88 -9.01 13.00
C THR A 83 10.19 -10.40 13.54
N VAL A 84 9.17 -11.11 14.03
CA VAL A 84 9.33 -12.46 14.58
C VAL A 84 9.51 -13.43 13.41
N PRO A 85 10.60 -14.23 13.38
CA PRO A 85 10.79 -15.25 12.34
C PRO A 85 9.57 -16.16 12.21
N HIS A 86 9.18 -16.48 10.98
CA HIS A 86 8.04 -17.34 10.63
C HIS A 86 6.65 -16.83 11.07
N SER A 87 6.55 -15.70 11.77
CA SER A 87 5.26 -15.07 12.06
C SER A 87 4.65 -14.53 10.78
N ILE A 88 3.42 -14.97 10.51
CA ILE A 88 2.58 -14.45 9.42
C ILE A 88 1.69 -13.29 9.90
N ASP A 89 1.88 -12.83 11.15
CA ASP A 89 1.05 -11.80 11.75
C ASP A 89 1.26 -10.45 11.06
N ARG A 90 0.14 -9.76 10.92
CA ARG A 90 0.05 -8.45 10.29
C ARG A 90 -0.59 -7.50 11.29
N PHE A 91 0.18 -6.51 11.72
CA PHE A 91 -0.37 -5.42 12.53
C PHE A 91 -1.07 -4.45 11.58
N SER A 92 -2.39 -4.48 11.53
CA SER A 92 -3.16 -3.59 10.66
C SER A 92 -3.21 -2.18 11.25
N TYR A 93 -2.93 -1.17 10.43
CA TYR A 93 -2.95 0.25 10.80
C TYR A 93 -4.21 0.95 10.29
N GLY A 94 -4.92 0.34 9.34
CA GLY A 94 -6.19 0.83 8.85
C GLY A 94 -6.46 0.41 7.41
N VAL A 95 -7.61 0.87 6.92
CA VAL A 95 -8.07 0.67 5.54
C VAL A 95 -8.57 2.00 4.97
N VAL A 96 -8.25 2.28 3.71
CA VAL A 96 -8.93 3.31 2.92
C VAL A 96 -9.76 2.65 1.83
N LEU A 97 -10.90 3.27 1.52
CA LEU A 97 -11.83 2.85 0.48
C LEU A 97 -11.90 3.96 -0.58
N PRO A 98 -10.88 4.07 -1.45
CA PRO A 98 -10.81 5.17 -2.38
C PRO A 98 -11.87 5.07 -3.47
N SER A 99 -12.17 6.20 -4.10
CA SER A 99 -12.89 6.19 -5.36
C SER A 99 -11.99 5.60 -6.46
N LEU A 100 -12.57 5.29 -7.63
CA LEU A 100 -11.77 4.87 -8.80
C LEU A 100 -10.89 6.00 -9.34
N ASN A 101 -11.19 7.25 -8.98
CA ASN A 101 -10.49 8.46 -9.41
C ASN A 101 -10.21 9.36 -8.20
N PRO A 102 -9.35 8.93 -7.25
CA PRO A 102 -9.09 9.69 -6.03
C PRO A 102 -8.34 10.99 -6.37
N GLU A 103 -8.38 11.96 -5.45
CA GLU A 103 -7.58 13.17 -5.62
C GLU A 103 -6.09 12.85 -5.46
N GLU A 104 -5.22 13.58 -6.17
CA GLU A 104 -3.76 13.42 -6.05
C GLU A 104 -3.28 13.61 -4.61
N ARG A 105 -3.91 14.55 -3.89
CA ARG A 105 -3.63 14.78 -2.47
C ARG A 105 -3.86 13.53 -1.63
N GLU A 106 -4.95 12.79 -1.86
CA GLU A 106 -5.25 11.57 -1.10
C GLU A 106 -4.16 10.51 -1.35
N VAL A 107 -3.78 10.32 -2.61
CA VAL A 107 -2.73 9.37 -3.01
C VAL A 107 -1.39 9.73 -2.36
N LYS A 108 -1.04 11.01 -2.36
CA LYS A 108 0.15 11.55 -1.69
C LYS A 108 0.14 11.29 -0.18
N GLU A 109 -1.01 11.44 0.48
CA GLU A 109 -1.14 11.10 1.90
C GLU A 109 -0.88 9.60 2.14
N TRP A 110 -1.38 8.71 1.28
CA TRP A 110 -1.15 7.27 1.40
C TRP A 110 0.33 6.89 1.22
N ILE A 111 1.00 7.46 0.21
CA ILE A 111 2.42 7.21 -0.03
C ILE A 111 3.26 7.78 1.11
N ASN A 112 3.01 9.02 1.56
CA ASN A 112 3.73 9.59 2.71
C ASN A 112 3.55 8.76 3.99
N PHE A 113 2.37 8.20 4.21
CA PHE A 113 2.13 7.31 5.33
C PHE A 113 2.97 6.03 5.22
N LEU A 114 3.02 5.40 4.04
CA LEU A 114 3.88 4.24 3.79
C LEU A 114 5.37 4.57 3.98
N LEU A 115 5.84 5.67 3.39
CA LEU A 115 7.22 6.13 3.48
C LEU A 115 7.67 6.42 4.92
N SER A 116 6.75 6.90 5.78
CA SER A 116 7.02 7.12 7.21
C SER A 116 7.12 5.83 8.03
N GLY A 117 6.90 4.66 7.41
CA GLY A 117 6.75 3.40 8.13
C GLY A 117 5.45 3.34 8.93
N LEU A 118 4.36 3.89 8.39
CA LEU A 118 3.03 3.97 9.00
C LEU A 118 3.05 4.72 10.34
N SER A 119 3.68 5.89 10.36
CA SER A 119 3.78 6.74 11.54
C SER A 119 2.46 7.46 11.83
N PRO A 120 1.95 7.49 13.08
CA PRO A 120 0.65 8.09 13.40
C PRO A 120 0.48 9.56 13.00
N ASP A 121 1.54 10.35 12.99
CA ASP A 121 1.57 11.77 12.59
C ASP A 121 1.39 11.99 11.08
N LYS A 122 1.59 10.94 10.27
CA LYS A 122 1.41 10.96 8.81
C LYS A 122 0.16 10.20 8.37
N ARG A 123 -0.78 9.95 9.29
CA ARG A 123 -2.00 9.22 9.00
C ARG A 123 -2.86 9.95 7.94
N PRO A 124 -3.28 9.28 6.85
CA PRO A 124 -4.20 9.86 5.88
C PRO A 124 -5.56 10.20 6.50
N LEU A 125 -6.19 11.28 6.06
CA LEU A 125 -7.46 11.74 6.64
C LEU A 125 -8.60 10.73 6.44
N ASN A 126 -8.59 10.00 5.33
CA ASN A 126 -9.59 9.00 4.98
C ASN A 126 -9.31 7.60 5.55
N LEU A 127 -8.26 7.43 6.38
CA LEU A 127 -7.90 6.13 6.97
C LEU A 127 -8.91 5.71 8.03
N LYS A 128 -9.64 4.62 7.76
CA LYS A 128 -10.53 3.98 8.73
C LYS A 128 -9.71 3.01 9.58
N ARG A 129 -9.76 3.16 10.91
CA ARG A 129 -9.09 2.26 11.85
C ARG A 129 -9.65 0.83 11.71
N SER A 130 -8.76 -0.14 11.65
CA SER A 130 -9.07 -1.56 11.79
C SER A 130 -9.15 -1.88 13.29
N PHE A 131 -10.39 -1.90 13.80
CA PHE A 131 -10.80 -2.11 15.20
C PHE A 131 -10.61 -0.94 16.19
N PRO A 132 -11.55 -0.76 17.15
CA PRO A 132 -11.65 0.40 18.03
C PRO A 132 -10.88 0.24 19.35
N PHE A 133 -9.83 -0.58 19.40
CA PHE A 133 -9.02 -0.62 20.62
C PHE A 133 -8.01 0.52 20.58
N ASP A 134 -8.15 1.46 21.50
CA ASP A 134 -7.11 2.45 21.76
C ASP A 134 -5.86 1.72 22.23
N ILE A 135 -4.78 1.87 21.45
CA ILE A 135 -3.44 1.47 21.90
C ILE A 135 -3.04 2.52 22.94
N PRO A 136 -2.81 2.16 24.22
CA PRO A 136 -2.40 3.12 25.24
C PRO A 136 -1.10 3.83 24.83
N GLU A 137 -1.00 5.11 25.18
CA GLU A 137 0.19 5.96 24.95
C GLU A 137 1.45 5.41 25.62
#